data_AF-A0A075GQU8-F1
#
_entry.id   AF-A0A075GQU8-F1
#
_cell.length_a   1.000
_cell.length_b   1.000
_cell.length_c   1.000
_cell.angle_alpha   90.00
_cell.angle_beta   90.00
_cell.angle_gamma   90.00
#
_symmetry.space_group_name_H-M   'P 1'
#
loop_
_entity.id
_entity.type
_entity.pdbx_description
1 polymer ?
#
loop_
_entity_poly.entity_id
_entity_poly.type
_entity_poly.pdbx_seq_one_letter_code
_entity_poly.pdbx_strand_id
1 'polypeptide(L)'
;MLTLTTKKIDGKFVPVGEESFVTAIKTDDGFVILLVDEDGFTKAQTKALEKEDAREIFNKVLASGITEFSRKEIKIWTDTYPTVQDELK
;
A
#
# COMPACT_ATOMS: atom_id res chain seq x y z
N MET A 1 9.27 7.95 19.36
CA MET A 1 7.96 7.27 19.56
C MET A 1 7.76 6.39 18.35
N LEU A 2 7.67 5.07 18.50
CA LEU A 2 7.32 4.17 17.40
C LEU A 2 5.80 4.28 17.20
N THR A 3 5.35 4.79 16.06
CA THR A 3 3.92 4.80 15.72
C THR A 3 3.48 3.36 15.47
N LEU A 4 2.66 2.81 16.36
CA LEU A 4 2.08 1.47 16.21
C LEU A 4 0.83 1.56 15.32
N THR A 5 0.97 1.25 14.04
CA THR A 5 -0.19 1.08 13.16
C THR A 5 -0.87 -0.26 13.49
N THR A 6 -2.19 -0.26 13.60
CA THR A 6 -2.96 -1.48 13.92
C THR A 6 -3.93 -1.81 12.79
N LYS A 7 -4.12 -3.10 12.54
CA LYS A 7 -5.15 -3.66 11.66
C LYS A 7 -6.29 -4.23 12.50
N LYS A 8 -7.53 -4.10 12.01
CA LYS A 8 -8.71 -4.68 12.66
C LYS A 8 -9.04 -6.03 12.02
N ILE A 9 -8.94 -7.10 12.81
CA ILE A 9 -9.26 -8.47 12.41
C ILE A 9 -10.27 -9.01 13.42
N ASP A 10 -11.43 -9.46 12.94
CA ASP A 10 -12.50 -10.05 13.76
C ASP A 10 -12.86 -9.22 15.00
N GLY A 11 -12.94 -7.90 14.84
CA GLY A 11 -13.29 -6.96 15.91
C GLY A 11 -12.13 -6.59 16.85
N LYS A 12 -10.95 -7.18 16.70
CA LYS A 12 -9.76 -6.90 17.52
C LYS A 12 -8.74 -6.07 16.76
N PHE A 13 -8.06 -5.17 17.45
CA PHE A 13 -6.93 -4.42 16.92
C PHE A 13 -5.63 -5.17 17.22
N VAL A 14 -4.89 -5.50 16.17
CA VAL A 14 -3.58 -6.14 16.25
C VAL A 14 -2.56 -5.29 15.49
N PRO A 15 -1.25 -5.37 15.80
CA PRO A 15 -0.24 -4.65 15.02
C PRO A 15 -0.30 -5.05 13.54
N VAL A 16 -0.04 -4.09 12.65
CA VAL A 16 0.32 -4.42 11.26
C VAL A 16 1.62 -5.24 11.27
N GLY A 17 1.79 -6.13 10.29
CA GLY A 17 2.96 -7.01 10.22
C GLY A 17 4.29 -6.25 10.14
N GLU A 18 5.41 -6.94 10.33
CA GLU A 18 6.74 -6.30 10.28
C GLU A 18 7.20 -6.07 8.83
N GLU A 19 6.95 -7.02 7.94
CA GLU A 19 7.34 -6.95 6.53
C GLU A 19 6.61 -5.82 5.81
N SER A 20 7.30 -5.17 4.87
CA SER A 20 6.74 -4.05 4.13
C SER A 20 6.85 -4.33 2.64
N PHE A 21 5.72 -4.19 1.95
CA PHE A 21 5.60 -4.36 0.51
C PHE A 21 5.06 -3.07 -0.10
N VAL A 22 5.46 -2.78 -1.33
CA VAL A 22 4.91 -1.65 -2.08
C VAL A 22 3.80 -2.10 -3.01
N THR A 23 2.75 -1.31 -3.08
CA THR A 23 1.62 -1.52 -4.00
C THR A 23 1.03 -0.19 -4.43
N ALA A 24 0.10 -0.22 -5.39
CA ALA A 24 -0.63 0.94 -5.84
C ALA A 24 -2.12 0.63 -6.00
N ILE A 25 -2.97 1.61 -5.70
CA ILE A 25 -4.40 1.60 -6.02
C ILE A 25 -4.74 2.82 -6.89
N LYS A 26 -5.92 2.77 -7.50
CA LYS A 26 -6.52 3.89 -8.22
C LYS A 26 -7.73 4.39 -7.47
N THR A 27 -7.82 5.70 -7.29
CA THR A 27 -9.00 6.40 -6.78
C THR A 27 -9.51 7.36 -7.86
N ASP A 28 -10.64 8.01 -7.59
CA ASP A 28 -11.18 9.03 -8.50
C ASP A 28 -10.22 10.23 -8.67
N ASP A 29 -9.37 10.48 -7.68
CA ASP A 29 -8.41 11.58 -7.65
C ASP A 29 -7.02 11.22 -8.23
N GLY A 30 -6.78 9.95 -8.59
CA GLY A 30 -5.51 9.50 -9.18
C GLY A 30 -4.96 8.21 -8.58
N PHE A 31 -3.64 8.03 -8.67
CA PHE A 31 -2.93 6.87 -8.14
C PHE A 31 -2.44 7.13 -6.72
N VAL A 32 -2.54 6.12 -5.85
CA VAL A 32 -1.99 6.16 -4.50
C VAL A 32 -0.99 5.02 -4.35
N ILE A 33 0.24 5.34 -3.92
CA ILE A 33 1.27 4.36 -3.61
C ILE A 33 1.18 4.02 -2.12
N LEU A 34 1.14 2.75 -1.79
CA LEU A 34 1.00 2.27 -0.41
C LEU A 34 2.16 1.36 -0.03
N LEU A 35 2.53 1.46 1.24
CA LEU A 35 3.26 0.41 1.94
C LEU A 35 2.25 -0.43 2.72
N VAL A 36 2.26 -1.74 2.50
CA VAL A 36 1.37 -2.70 3.14
C VAL A 36 2.16 -3.80 3.84
N ASP A 37 1.52 -4.48 4.79
CA ASP A 37 2.03 -5.73 5.36
C ASP A 37 1.75 -6.94 4.47
N GLU A 38 2.20 -8.12 4.89
CA GLU A 38 2.02 -9.41 4.20
C GLU A 38 0.55 -9.78 3.91
N ASP A 39 -0.39 -9.18 4.66
CA ASP A 39 -1.82 -9.39 4.51
C ASP A 39 -2.51 -8.31 3.67
N GLY A 40 -1.76 -7.31 3.21
CA GLY A 40 -2.30 -6.19 2.43
C GLY A 40 -2.93 -5.09 3.28
N PHE A 41 -2.61 -5.00 4.58
CA PHE A 41 -3.04 -3.88 5.42
C PHE A 41 -2.08 -2.70 5.31
N THR A 42 -2.65 -1.51 5.15
CA THR A 42 -1.89 -0.28 4.92
C THR A 42 -1.11 0.16 6.15
N LYS A 43 0.19 0.47 5.94
CA LYS A 43 1.08 1.11 6.93
C LYS A 43 1.29 2.58 6.66
N ALA A 44 1.45 2.93 5.39
CA ALA A 44 1.69 4.30 4.92
C ALA A 44 1.16 4.44 3.49
N GLN A 45 0.85 5.67 3.09
CA GLN A 45 0.36 5.98 1.75
C GLN A 45 0.79 7.38 1.31
N THR A 46 0.87 7.59 0.00
CA THR A 46 0.97 8.93 -0.58
C THR A 46 -0.40 9.64 -0.58
N LYS A 47 -0.41 10.93 -0.94
CA LYS A 47 -1.62 11.54 -1.51
C LYS A 47 -1.93 10.92 -2.88
N ALA A 48 -3.09 11.22 -3.45
CA ALA A 48 -3.37 10.91 -4.85
C ALA A 48 -2.39 11.68 -5.76
N LEU A 49 -1.91 10.99 -6.79
CA LEU A 49 -0.87 11.45 -7.72
C LEU A 49 -1.28 11.16 -9.15
N GLU A 50 -0.75 11.96 -10.07
CA GLU A 50 -0.76 11.64 -11.50
C GLU A 50 0.09 10.39 -11.77
N LYS A 51 -0.17 9.76 -12.91
CA LYS A 51 0.46 8.47 -13.27
C LYS A 51 1.98 8.54 -13.27
N GLU A 52 2.56 9.58 -13.85
CA GLU A 52 4.01 9.76 -13.98
C GLU A 52 4.69 9.90 -12.61
N ASP A 53 4.12 10.72 -11.73
CA ASP A 53 4.61 10.93 -10.36
C ASP A 53 4.49 9.64 -9.53
N ALA A 54 3.36 8.94 -9.64
CA ALA A 54 3.13 7.67 -8.97
C ALA A 54 4.16 6.62 -9.40
N ARG A 55 4.44 6.52 -10.70
CA ARG A 55 5.47 5.62 -11.25
C ARG A 55 6.87 5.97 -10.73
N GLU A 56 7.22 7.25 -10.67
CA GLU A 56 8.51 7.68 -10.14
C GLU A 56 8.69 7.26 -8.68
N ILE A 57 7.68 7.51 -7.85
CA ILE A 57 7.71 7.13 -6.43
C ILE A 57 7.75 5.60 -6.27
N PHE A 58 6.92 4.87 -7.01
CA PHE A 58 6.88 3.41 -6.96
C PHE A 58 8.25 2.80 -7.27
N ASN A 59 8.91 3.28 -8.33
CA ASN A 59 10.26 2.84 -8.70
C ASN A 59 11.32 3.21 -7.66
N LYS A 60 11.22 4.38 -7.02
CA LYS A 60 12.12 4.75 -5.90
C LYS A 60 11.96 3.82 -4.71
N VAL A 61 10.74 3.39 -4.41
CA VAL A 61 10.46 2.44 -3.33
C VAL A 61 11.01 1.05 -3.69
N LEU A 62 10.83 0.58 -4.92
CA LEU A 62 11.46 -0.67 -5.36
C LEU A 62 13.00 -0.61 -5.27
N ALA A 63 13.60 0.51 -5.68
CA ALA A 63 15.03 0.72 -5.64
C ALA A 63 15.60 0.79 -4.21
N SER A 64 14.77 1.07 -3.19
CA SER A 64 15.19 1.03 -1.78
C SER A 64 15.20 -0.38 -1.17
N GLY A 65 14.88 -1.40 -1.96
CA GLY A 65 14.87 -2.80 -1.54
C GLY A 65 13.53 -3.29 -1.01
N ILE A 66 12.47 -2.47 -1.07
CA ILE A 66 11.10 -2.89 -0.75
C ILE A 66 10.53 -3.65 -1.95
N THR A 67 9.97 -4.83 -1.71
CA THR A 67 9.43 -5.69 -2.76
C THR A 67 7.98 -5.35 -3.13
N GLU A 68 7.59 -5.60 -4.38
CA GLU A 68 6.21 -5.47 -4.85
C GLU A 68 5.28 -6.46 -4.12
N PHE A 69 4.10 -5.99 -3.75
CA PHE A 69 3.07 -6.82 -3.14
C PHE A 69 2.43 -7.75 -4.18
N SER A 70 2.36 -9.04 -3.88
CA SER A 70 1.99 -10.07 -4.86
C SER A 70 0.49 -10.32 -5.02
N ARG A 71 -0.35 -9.90 -4.06
CA ARG A 71 -1.80 -10.11 -4.13
C ARG A 71 -2.48 -9.00 -4.94
N LYS A 72 -3.68 -9.30 -5.46
CA LYS A 72 -4.45 -8.41 -6.34
C LYS A 72 -5.34 -7.41 -5.61
N GLU A 73 -5.38 -7.47 -4.30
CA GLU A 73 -6.26 -6.64 -3.48
C GLU A 73 -5.60 -6.31 -2.14
N ILE A 74 -5.93 -5.13 -1.62
CA ILE A 74 -5.50 -4.64 -0.31
C ILE A 74 -6.69 -4.20 0.52
N LYS A 75 -6.47 -4.07 1.83
CA LYS A 75 -7.47 -3.60 2.78
C LYS A 75 -7.11 -2.24 3.33
N ILE A 76 -8.05 -1.32 3.22
CA ILE A 76 -8.00 -0.01 3.85
C ILE A 76 -9.26 0.09 4.72
N TRP A 77 -9.08 0.05 6.04
CA TRP A 77 -10.18 -0.05 7.01
C TRP A 77 -11.08 -1.27 6.74
N THR A 78 -12.34 -1.04 6.38
CA THR A 78 -13.34 -2.07 6.05
C THR A 78 -13.45 -2.32 4.55
N ASP A 79 -12.76 -1.53 3.73
CA ASP A 79 -12.88 -1.54 2.28
C ASP A 79 -11.74 -2.31 1.63
N THR A 80 -12.04 -2.90 0.48
CA THR A 80 -11.09 -3.66 -0.32
C THR A 80 -10.86 -2.94 -1.65
N TYR A 81 -9.59 -2.75 -2.00
CA TYR A 81 -9.20 -2.05 -3.23
C TYR A 81 -8.37 -2.97 -4.11
N PRO A 82 -8.60 -2.99 -5.44
CA PRO A 82 -7.75 -3.72 -6.36
C PRO A 82 -6.38 -3.04 -6.48
N THR A 83 -5.34 -3.85 -6.55
CA THR A 83 -3.98 -3.35 -6.83
C THR A 83 -3.83 -3.08 -8.32
N VAL A 84 -3.21 -1.95 -8.67
CA VAL A 84 -3.02 -1.49 -10.05
C VAL A 84 -1.57 -1.18 -10.38
N GLN A 85 -0.62 -1.70 -9.60
CA GLN A 85 0.82 -1.50 -9.82
C GLN A 85 1.31 -1.91 -11.22
N ASP A 86 0.63 -2.84 -11.90
CA ASP A 86 0.91 -3.17 -13.30
C ASP A 86 0.65 -1.99 -14.26
N GLU A 87 -0.25 -1.06 -13.92
CA GLU A 87 -0.47 0.15 -14.72
C GLU A 87 0.71 1.14 -14.64
N LEU A 88 1.57 1.00 -13.62
CA LEU A 88 2.72 1.87 -13.36
C LEU A 88 4.05 1.31 -13.90
N LYS A 89 4.03 0.12 -14.52
CA LYS A 89 5.19 -0.46 -15.19
C LYS A 89 5.50 0.25 -16.51
#